data_AF-A0A7S0FZY9-F1
#
_entry.id   AF-A0A7S0FZY9-F1
#
_cell.length_a   1.000
_cell.length_b   1.000
_cell.length_c   1.000
_cell.angle_alpha   90.00
_cell.angle_beta   90.00
_cell.angle_gamma   90.00
#
_symmetry.space_group_name_H-M   'P 1'
#
loop_
_entity.id
_entity.type
_entity.pdbx_description
1 polymer ?
#
loop_
_entity_poly.entity_id
_entity_poly.type
_entity_poly.pdbx_seq_one_letter_code
_entity_poly.pdbx_strand_id
1 'polypeptide(L)'
;VLPLVFSGEVERLKSQLAKAAAGKHFVLQGGDCAESFEEFEKYGGDNIRDTFTLLIQMSIAMMYGLKKPVVKIGRMAGQFAKPRSSPMEKAKNQELELPSYRGDMINGPEFTLEARIPDPDRMIRALNQSTATINLLRALASGGYLDLHKVHDINLQFVNGTPQGQQFLDYANNITNAIAFMGSCGLPTDSPDVRQAEFYVSHEALLLPYEEAMTRYDKNTGKYYATSGHFIWLGDRTRQPNGAHVEFLRGIANPIGIKCGPSLSRD
;
A
#
# COMPACT_ATOMS: atom_id res chain seq x y z
N VAL A 1 18.55 -8.59 -7.98
CA VAL A 1 17.13 -8.58 -8.43
C VAL A 1 16.74 -7.20 -8.94
N LEU A 2 15.83 -7.13 -9.92
CA LEU A 2 15.32 -5.86 -10.44
C LEU A 2 14.51 -5.11 -9.35
N PRO A 3 14.44 -3.76 -9.40
CA PRO A 3 13.61 -2.99 -8.48
C PRO A 3 12.11 -3.24 -8.71
N LEU A 4 11.27 -3.15 -7.66
CA LEU A 4 9.81 -3.14 -7.83
C LEU A 4 9.30 -1.76 -8.26
N VAL A 5 9.97 -0.69 -7.79
CA VAL A 5 9.59 0.70 -8.05
C VAL A 5 10.80 1.51 -8.52
N PHE A 6 10.55 2.53 -9.36
CA PHE A 6 11.60 3.42 -9.85
C PHE A 6 11.70 4.70 -9.02
N SER A 7 12.91 5.26 -8.91
CA SER A 7 13.19 6.50 -8.15
C SER A 7 12.33 7.68 -8.59
N GLY A 8 12.06 7.81 -9.90
CA GLY A 8 11.18 8.86 -10.42
C GLY A 8 9.74 8.78 -9.91
N GLU A 9 9.22 7.58 -9.66
CA GLU A 9 7.90 7.36 -9.05
C GLU A 9 7.91 7.77 -7.58
N VAL A 10 9.00 7.45 -6.88
CA VAL A 10 9.22 7.82 -5.48
C VAL A 10 9.31 9.35 -5.31
N GLU A 11 10.02 10.05 -6.20
CA GLU A 11 10.09 11.52 -6.17
C GLU A 11 8.75 12.17 -6.51
N ARG A 12 7.96 11.58 -7.41
CA ARG A 12 6.59 12.06 -7.68
C ARG A 12 5.69 11.89 -6.46
N LEU A 13 5.74 10.74 -5.78
CA LEU A 13 5.02 10.54 -4.53
C LEU A 13 5.44 11.57 -3.47
N LYS A 14 6.74 11.80 -3.31
CA LYS A 14 7.27 12.79 -2.37
C LYS A 14 6.74 14.20 -2.66
N SER A 15 6.67 14.60 -3.93
CA SER A 15 6.07 15.88 -4.34
C SER A 15 4.58 15.97 -3.97
N GLN A 16 3.82 14.89 -4.15
CA GLN A 16 2.42 14.85 -3.76
C GLN A 16 2.21 14.88 -2.24
N LEU A 17 3.06 14.20 -1.47
CA LEU A 17 3.05 14.26 -0.02
C LEU A 17 3.42 15.65 0.51
N ALA A 18 4.33 16.36 -0.16
CA ALA A 18 4.60 17.76 0.16
C ALA A 18 3.36 18.66 -0.04
N LYS A 19 2.56 18.40 -1.10
CA LYS A 19 1.27 19.08 -1.30
C LYS A 19 0.25 18.71 -0.22
N ALA A 20 0.24 17.46 0.25
CA ALA A 20 -0.63 17.02 1.34
C ALA A 20 -0.25 17.69 2.67
N ALA A 21 1.05 17.76 2.99
CA ALA A 21 1.56 18.48 4.15
C ALA A 21 1.20 19.97 4.12
N ALA A 22 1.16 20.58 2.93
CA ALA A 22 0.70 21.96 2.71
C ALA A 22 -0.84 22.11 2.70
N GLY A 23 -1.60 21.05 3.03
CA GLY A 23 -3.07 21.06 3.07
C GLY A 23 -3.75 21.09 1.70
N LYS A 24 -3.01 20.93 0.60
CA LYS A 24 -3.52 20.99 -0.79
C LYS A 24 -4.00 19.64 -1.32
N HIS A 25 -3.53 18.54 -0.74
CA HIS A 25 -3.95 17.16 -1.06
C HIS A 25 -4.35 16.44 0.23
N PHE A 26 -5.01 15.29 0.09
CA PHE A 26 -5.27 14.36 1.18
C PHE A 26 -4.58 13.02 0.90
N VAL A 27 -4.22 12.26 1.94
CA VAL A 27 -3.57 10.94 1.78
C VAL A 27 -4.53 9.85 2.21
N LEU A 28 -4.78 8.90 1.31
CA LEU A 28 -5.46 7.65 1.60
C LEU A 28 -4.44 6.52 1.55
N GLN A 29 -4.18 5.90 2.71
CA GLN A 29 -3.36 4.70 2.81
C GLN A 29 -4.17 3.54 3.39
N GLY A 30 -4.19 2.39 2.72
CA GLY A 30 -4.97 1.23 3.16
C GLY A 30 -4.62 -0.05 2.41
N GLY A 31 -5.10 -1.19 2.91
CA GLY A 31 -4.77 -2.53 2.41
C GLY A 31 -4.56 -3.50 3.59
N ASP A 32 -3.93 -4.63 3.32
CA ASP A 32 -3.83 -5.71 4.29
C ASP A 32 -3.01 -5.34 5.55
N CYS A 33 -3.35 -6.02 6.64
CA CYS A 33 -2.52 -5.98 7.85
C CYS A 33 -1.18 -6.69 7.57
N ALA A 34 -1.26 -7.90 7.04
CA ALA A 34 -0.16 -8.67 6.49
C ALA A 34 -0.67 -9.44 5.25
N GLU A 35 0.04 -9.34 4.13
CA GLU A 35 -0.23 -10.14 2.94
C GLU A 35 0.12 -11.61 3.21
N SER A 36 -0.61 -12.53 2.57
CA SER A 36 -0.46 -13.99 2.71
C SER A 36 -0.12 -14.65 1.36
N PHE A 37 0.76 -15.64 1.41
CA PHE A 37 1.08 -16.49 0.26
C PHE A 37 -0.10 -17.40 -0.10
N GLU A 38 -0.79 -17.93 0.90
CA GLU A 38 -1.96 -18.80 0.71
C GLU A 38 -3.11 -18.04 0.06
N GLU A 39 -3.41 -16.83 0.52
CA GLU A 39 -4.50 -16.02 -0.04
C GLU A 39 -4.24 -15.63 -1.49
N PHE A 40 -2.98 -15.33 -1.83
CA PHE A 40 -2.61 -15.04 -3.22
C PHE A 40 -2.86 -16.21 -4.16
N GLU A 41 -2.49 -17.43 -3.74
CA GLU A 41 -2.73 -18.65 -4.51
C GLU A 41 -4.22 -18.99 -4.57
N LYS A 42 -4.93 -18.86 -3.45
CA LYS A 42 -6.35 -19.18 -3.33
C LYS A 42 -7.24 -18.26 -4.16
N TYR A 43 -6.95 -16.96 -4.17
CA TYR A 43 -7.79 -15.96 -4.83
C TYR A 43 -7.27 -15.53 -6.20
N GLY A 44 -6.09 -15.99 -6.63
CA GLY A 44 -5.58 -15.75 -7.99
C GLY A 44 -5.47 -14.27 -8.39
N GLY A 45 -5.37 -13.36 -7.41
CA GLY A 45 -5.34 -11.91 -7.62
C GLY A 45 -6.69 -11.19 -7.54
N ASP A 46 -7.81 -11.90 -7.37
CA ASP A 46 -9.12 -11.27 -7.16
C ASP A 46 -9.12 -10.41 -5.88
N ASN A 47 -8.50 -10.89 -4.80
CA ASN A 47 -8.33 -10.13 -3.55
C ASN A 47 -7.53 -8.83 -3.75
N ILE A 48 -6.51 -8.83 -4.63
CA ILE A 48 -5.72 -7.66 -4.98
C ILE A 48 -6.60 -6.66 -5.76
N ARG A 49 -7.35 -7.14 -6.76
CA ARG A 49 -8.28 -6.32 -7.56
C ARG A 49 -9.35 -5.69 -6.68
N ASP A 50 -9.95 -6.46 -5.80
CA ASP A 50 -11.05 -6.00 -4.96
C ASP A 50 -10.57 -4.96 -3.94
N THR A 51 -9.39 -5.17 -3.34
CA THR A 51 -8.74 -4.18 -2.45
C THR A 51 -8.38 -2.90 -3.20
N PHE A 52 -7.80 -3.01 -4.40
CA PHE A 52 -7.53 -1.86 -5.26
C PHE A 52 -8.83 -1.08 -5.58
N THR A 53 -9.87 -1.79 -6.01
CA THR A 53 -11.18 -1.21 -6.33
C THR A 53 -11.76 -0.46 -5.14
N LEU A 54 -11.72 -1.06 -3.94
CA LEU A 54 -12.16 -0.41 -2.71
C LEU A 54 -11.39 0.89 -2.42
N LEU A 55 -10.07 0.88 -2.54
CA LEU A 55 -9.25 2.09 -2.34
C LEU A 55 -9.56 3.18 -3.37
N ILE A 56 -9.85 2.79 -4.62
CA ILE A 56 -10.29 3.70 -5.67
C ILE A 56 -11.64 4.33 -5.31
N GLN A 57 -12.65 3.53 -4.93
CA GLN A 57 -13.96 4.04 -4.48
C GLN A 57 -13.85 5.01 -3.32
N MET A 58 -13.08 4.65 -2.28
CA MET A 58 -12.84 5.52 -1.13
C MET A 58 -12.20 6.85 -1.58
N SER A 59 -11.24 6.79 -2.50
CA SER A 59 -10.58 7.99 -3.02
C SER A 59 -11.57 8.91 -3.75
N ILE A 60 -12.52 8.37 -4.50
CA ILE A 60 -13.55 9.14 -5.21
C ILE A 60 -14.46 9.85 -4.22
N ALA A 61 -14.98 9.12 -3.22
CA ALA A 61 -15.81 9.71 -2.17
C ALA A 61 -15.07 10.82 -1.39
N MET A 62 -13.78 10.61 -1.07
CA MET A 62 -12.95 11.60 -0.41
C MET A 62 -12.67 12.82 -1.28
N MET A 63 -12.36 12.63 -2.58
CA MET A 63 -12.16 13.75 -3.51
C MET A 63 -13.41 14.61 -3.62
N TYR A 64 -14.59 13.98 -3.72
CA TYR A 64 -15.87 14.67 -3.75
C TYR A 64 -16.13 15.48 -2.46
N GLY A 65 -15.99 14.85 -1.29
CA GLY A 65 -16.26 15.51 0.00
C GLY A 65 -15.23 16.58 0.39
N LEU A 66 -13.95 16.34 0.11
CA LEU A 66 -12.85 17.24 0.51
C LEU A 66 -12.57 18.34 -0.53
N LYS A 67 -13.02 18.16 -1.78
CA LYS A 67 -12.70 19.02 -2.93
C LYS A 67 -11.19 19.21 -3.11
N LYS A 68 -10.43 18.13 -2.85
CA LYS A 68 -8.96 18.08 -2.94
C LYS A 68 -8.51 16.78 -3.60
N PRO A 69 -7.38 16.78 -4.31
CA PRO A 69 -6.77 15.55 -4.80
C PRO A 69 -6.43 14.60 -3.65
N VAL A 70 -6.62 13.29 -3.88
CA VAL A 70 -6.30 12.23 -2.92
C VAL A 70 -5.11 11.41 -3.46
N VAL A 71 -4.03 11.37 -2.70
CA VAL A 71 -2.86 10.50 -2.93
C VAL A 71 -3.21 9.10 -2.43
N LYS A 72 -3.09 8.09 -3.30
CA LYS A 72 -3.55 6.72 -3.06
C LYS A 72 -2.34 5.81 -2.82
N ILE A 73 -2.23 5.22 -1.63
CA ILE A 73 -1.10 4.39 -1.21
C ILE A 73 -1.61 3.04 -0.67
N GLY A 74 -1.38 1.96 -1.41
CA GLY A 74 -1.70 0.60 -0.99
C GLY A 74 -0.71 0.06 0.04
N ARG A 75 -1.21 -0.63 1.08
CA ARG A 75 -0.43 -1.58 1.90
C ARG A 75 -0.43 -2.93 1.18
N MET A 76 0.37 -3.02 0.12
CA MET A 76 0.33 -4.11 -0.86
C MET A 76 1.72 -4.29 -1.47
N ALA A 77 1.98 -5.45 -2.07
CA ALA A 77 3.22 -5.79 -2.76
C ALA A 77 4.48 -5.74 -1.86
N GLY A 78 4.37 -6.08 -0.58
CA GLY A 78 5.54 -6.13 0.32
C GLY A 78 5.22 -6.26 1.80
N GLN A 79 3.95 -6.23 2.20
CA GLN A 79 3.50 -6.21 3.60
C GLN A 79 3.45 -7.62 4.20
N PHE A 80 4.53 -8.40 4.07
CA PHE A 80 4.60 -9.81 4.49
C PHE A 80 5.29 -10.06 5.83
N ALA A 81 5.77 -9.01 6.49
CA ALA A 81 6.42 -9.11 7.80
C ALA A 81 5.57 -8.39 8.87
N LYS A 82 5.50 -8.98 10.07
CA LYS A 82 4.76 -8.42 11.20
C LYS A 82 5.57 -8.41 12.50
N PRO A 83 5.55 -7.29 13.25
CA PRO A 83 6.17 -7.26 14.57
C PRO A 83 5.28 -8.01 15.56
N ARG A 84 5.88 -8.63 16.58
CA ARG A 84 5.17 -9.39 17.62
C ARG A 84 5.50 -8.84 18.99
N SER A 85 4.49 -8.81 19.86
CA SER A 85 4.63 -8.40 21.26
C SER A 85 5.40 -9.41 22.10
N SER A 86 5.28 -10.69 21.77
CA SER A 86 6.00 -11.80 22.39
C SER A 86 6.84 -12.55 21.35
N PRO A 87 8.05 -13.02 21.69
CA PRO A 87 8.81 -13.90 20.81
C PRO A 87 8.14 -15.28 20.63
N MET A 88 7.31 -15.69 21.59
CA MET A 88 6.66 -17.01 21.64
C MET A 88 5.12 -16.89 21.63
N GLU A 89 4.45 -17.94 21.17
CA GLU A 89 2.99 -18.07 21.07
C GLU A 89 2.56 -19.43 21.61
N LYS A 90 1.39 -19.47 22.27
CA LYS A 90 0.76 -20.70 22.78
C LYS A 90 -0.60 -20.87 22.11
N ALA A 91 -0.91 -22.09 21.68
CA ALA A 91 -2.26 -22.42 21.25
C ALA A 91 -3.21 -22.45 22.47
N LYS A 92 -4.48 -22.09 22.26
CA LYS A 92 -5.49 -22.15 23.34
C LYS A 92 -5.54 -23.58 23.88
N ASN A 93 -5.44 -23.71 25.21
CA ASN A 93 -5.53 -24.98 25.94
C ASN A 93 -4.41 -26.00 25.61
N GLN A 94 -3.22 -25.54 25.20
CA GLN A 94 -2.06 -26.40 25.02
C GLN A 94 -0.86 -25.89 25.84
N GLU A 95 -0.07 -26.82 26.40
CA GLU A 95 1.20 -26.47 27.07
C GLU A 95 2.29 -26.08 26.05
N LEU A 96 2.14 -26.54 24.80
CA LEU A 96 3.11 -26.31 23.73
C LEU A 96 3.27 -24.81 23.42
N GLU A 97 4.52 -24.36 23.46
CA GLU A 97 4.93 -22.99 23.16
C GLU A 97 5.87 -22.99 21.96
N LEU A 98 5.52 -22.22 20.93
CA LEU A 98 6.28 -22.13 19.67
C LEU A 98 6.71 -20.69 19.39
N PRO A 99 7.76 -20.47 18.57
CA PRO A 99 8.07 -19.13 18.09
C PRO A 99 6.84 -18.48 17.46
N SER A 100 6.64 -17.20 17.73
CA SER A 100 5.56 -16.43 17.13
C SER A 100 5.69 -16.41 15.60
N TYR A 101 4.57 -16.58 14.90
CA TYR A 101 4.49 -16.30 13.47
C TYR A 101 4.83 -14.81 13.24
N ARG A 102 5.75 -14.50 12.35
CA ARG A 102 6.30 -13.15 12.08
C ARG A 102 5.97 -12.65 10.68
N GLY A 103 5.03 -13.33 10.01
CA GLY A 103 4.61 -12.99 8.65
C GLY A 103 5.28 -13.92 7.64
N ASP A 104 4.63 -14.10 6.50
CA ASP A 104 4.97 -15.14 5.53
C ASP A 104 6.37 -15.02 4.94
N MET A 105 6.95 -13.82 4.95
CA MET A 105 8.34 -13.57 4.54
C MET A 105 9.37 -14.14 5.53
N ILE A 106 8.97 -14.49 6.76
CA ILE A 106 9.85 -14.99 7.82
C ILE A 106 9.57 -16.46 8.11
N ASN A 107 8.33 -16.82 8.48
CA ASN A 107 7.94 -18.19 8.84
C ASN A 107 6.45 -18.43 8.52
N GLY A 108 5.97 -19.66 8.67
CA GLY A 108 4.59 -20.06 8.34
C GLY A 108 3.57 -19.75 9.45
N PRO A 109 2.29 -19.54 9.10
CA PRO A 109 1.22 -19.28 10.06
C PRO A 109 0.84 -20.51 10.91
N GLU A 110 1.06 -21.73 10.38
CA GLU A 110 0.68 -22.98 11.03
C GLU A 110 1.34 -23.11 12.41
N PHE A 111 0.61 -23.64 13.39
CA PHE A 111 1.10 -23.82 14.75
C PHE A 111 1.84 -25.17 14.88
N THR A 112 2.92 -25.33 14.12
CA THR A 112 3.83 -26.49 14.18
C THR A 112 5.28 -26.05 14.34
N LEU A 113 6.14 -26.94 14.84
CA LEU A 113 7.56 -26.60 15.05
C LEU A 113 8.22 -26.25 13.72
N GLU A 114 7.94 -27.03 12.69
CA GLU A 114 8.51 -26.91 11.34
C GLU A 114 8.10 -25.58 10.69
N ALA A 115 6.82 -25.21 10.78
CA ALA A 115 6.31 -23.98 10.18
C ALA A 115 6.88 -22.73 10.86
N ARG A 116 7.23 -22.79 12.16
CA ARG A 116 7.69 -21.63 12.92
C ARG A 116 9.20 -21.36 12.79
N ILE A 117 9.98 -22.27 12.21
CA ILE A 117 11.39 -22.05 11.89
C ILE A 117 11.50 -20.97 10.80
N PRO A 118 12.28 -19.88 11.00
CA PRO A 118 12.52 -18.89 9.96
C PRO A 118 13.21 -19.50 8.74
N ASP A 119 12.69 -19.20 7.56
CA ASP A 119 13.18 -19.74 6.30
C ASP A 119 13.54 -18.58 5.33
N PRO A 120 14.82 -18.40 4.96
CA PRO A 120 15.24 -17.30 4.10
C PRO A 120 14.68 -17.38 2.67
N ASP A 121 14.31 -18.56 2.17
CA ASP A 121 13.75 -18.70 0.82
C ASP A 121 12.38 -18.02 0.69
N ARG A 122 11.70 -17.80 1.83
CA ARG A 122 10.47 -17.00 1.91
C ARG A 122 10.65 -15.55 1.47
N MET A 123 11.85 -14.98 1.57
CA MET A 123 12.13 -13.64 1.02
C MET A 123 12.05 -13.63 -0.51
N ILE A 124 12.49 -14.72 -1.16
CA ILE A 124 12.40 -14.87 -2.62
C ILE A 124 10.93 -15.05 -3.03
N ARG A 125 10.17 -15.87 -2.29
CA ARG A 125 8.73 -16.04 -2.52
C ARG A 125 7.97 -14.73 -2.36
N ALA A 126 8.25 -13.97 -1.29
CA ALA A 126 7.67 -12.65 -1.09
C ALA A 126 8.00 -11.69 -2.24
N LEU A 127 9.26 -11.66 -2.71
CA LEU A 127 9.64 -10.84 -3.87
C LEU A 127 8.87 -11.22 -5.14
N ASN A 128 8.70 -12.51 -5.42
CA ASN A 128 7.96 -12.98 -6.59
C ASN A 128 6.49 -12.55 -6.51
N GLN A 129 5.86 -12.72 -5.35
CA GLN A 129 4.48 -12.28 -5.13
C GLN A 129 4.36 -10.77 -5.22
N SER A 130 5.26 -9.99 -4.60
CA SER A 130 5.31 -8.54 -4.73
C SER A 130 5.42 -8.09 -6.19
N THR A 131 6.23 -8.78 -6.99
CA THR A 131 6.41 -8.48 -8.42
C THR A 131 5.12 -8.74 -9.21
N ALA A 132 4.44 -9.87 -8.94
CA ALA A 132 3.16 -10.17 -9.57
C ALA A 132 2.07 -9.17 -9.16
N THR A 133 1.98 -8.86 -7.85
CA THR A 133 1.03 -7.89 -7.30
C THR A 133 1.24 -6.51 -7.90
N ILE A 134 2.47 -5.99 -7.95
CA ILE A 134 2.70 -4.65 -8.50
C ILE A 134 2.45 -4.59 -10.01
N ASN A 135 2.75 -5.66 -10.75
CA ASN A 135 2.42 -5.73 -12.17
C ASN A 135 0.90 -5.69 -12.40
N LEU A 136 0.15 -6.45 -11.62
CA LEU A 136 -1.32 -6.42 -11.66
C LEU A 136 -1.86 -5.03 -11.29
N LEU A 137 -1.38 -4.43 -10.19
CA LEU A 137 -1.78 -3.10 -9.77
C LEU A 137 -1.52 -2.05 -10.85
N ARG A 138 -0.35 -2.09 -11.52
CA ARG A 138 -0.03 -1.19 -12.64
C ARG A 138 -1.01 -1.37 -13.81
N ALA A 139 -1.31 -2.62 -14.17
CA ALA A 139 -2.28 -2.92 -15.23
C ALA A 139 -3.68 -2.39 -14.89
N LEU A 140 -4.14 -2.57 -13.64
CA LEU A 140 -5.40 -2.03 -13.14
C LEU A 140 -5.42 -0.49 -13.19
N ALA A 141 -4.34 0.15 -12.72
CA ALA A 141 -4.25 1.61 -12.64
C ALA A 141 -4.26 2.29 -14.03
N SER A 142 -3.58 1.68 -15.01
CA SER A 142 -3.58 2.16 -16.40
C SER A 142 -4.80 1.71 -17.21
N GLY A 143 -5.45 0.61 -16.81
CA GLY A 143 -6.51 -0.08 -17.56
C GLY A 143 -7.91 0.51 -17.41
N GLY A 144 -8.05 1.69 -16.81
CA GLY A 144 -9.32 2.41 -16.70
C GLY A 144 -10.15 2.09 -15.45
N TYR A 145 -9.59 1.45 -14.42
CA TYR A 145 -10.32 1.24 -13.15
C TYR A 145 -10.56 2.54 -12.35
N LEU A 146 -9.81 3.61 -12.62
CA LEU A 146 -10.14 4.98 -12.19
C LEU A 146 -10.47 5.83 -13.43
N ASP A 147 -11.20 5.27 -14.38
CA ASP A 147 -11.81 6.08 -15.42
C ASP A 147 -13.05 6.75 -14.84
N LEU A 148 -12.97 8.06 -14.60
CA LEU A 148 -14.10 8.80 -14.03
C LEU A 148 -15.31 8.87 -14.98
N HIS A 149 -15.14 8.58 -16.28
CA HIS A 149 -16.27 8.40 -17.20
C HIS A 149 -17.05 7.10 -16.91
N LYS A 150 -16.41 6.15 -16.24
CA LYS A 150 -16.95 4.85 -15.85
C LYS A 150 -17.14 4.73 -14.34
N VAL A 151 -17.27 5.86 -13.63
CA VAL A 151 -17.38 5.88 -12.16
C VAL A 151 -18.52 5.02 -11.61
N HIS A 152 -19.58 4.81 -12.41
CA HIS A 152 -20.70 3.93 -12.07
C HIS A 152 -20.32 2.44 -12.05
N ASP A 153 -19.33 2.03 -12.85
CA ASP A 153 -18.82 0.65 -12.91
C ASP A 153 -17.92 0.35 -11.70
N ILE A 154 -17.38 1.40 -11.07
CA ILE A 154 -16.58 1.34 -9.84
C ILE A 154 -17.52 1.27 -8.63
N ASN A 155 -18.53 0.40 -8.66
CA ASN A 155 -19.38 0.11 -7.51
C ASN A 155 -19.27 -1.36 -7.09
N LEU A 156 -18.79 -1.61 -5.87
CA LEU A 156 -18.73 -2.97 -5.33
C LEU A 156 -20.15 -3.53 -5.23
N GLN A 157 -20.37 -4.71 -5.83
CA GLN A 157 -21.70 -5.30 -5.97
C GLN A 157 -22.41 -5.52 -4.62
N PHE A 158 -21.66 -5.74 -3.53
CA PHE A 158 -22.23 -6.02 -2.21
C PHE A 158 -22.92 -4.82 -1.55
N VAL A 159 -22.60 -3.57 -1.94
CA VAL A 159 -23.29 -2.38 -1.41
C VAL A 159 -24.52 -2.00 -2.24
N ASN A 160 -24.78 -2.70 -3.35
CA ASN A 160 -25.91 -2.41 -4.20
C ASN A 160 -27.24 -2.59 -3.43
N GLY A 161 -28.14 -1.61 -3.55
CA GLY A 161 -29.42 -1.59 -2.82
C GLY A 161 -29.32 -1.19 -1.34
N THR A 162 -28.14 -0.83 -0.84
CA THR A 162 -27.98 -0.26 0.53
C THR A 162 -28.07 1.27 0.51
N PRO A 163 -28.41 1.92 1.64
CA PRO A 163 -28.37 3.38 1.75
C PRO A 163 -26.99 3.98 1.40
N GLN A 164 -25.91 3.29 1.77
CA GLN A 164 -24.53 3.71 1.47
C GLN A 164 -24.22 3.56 -0.02
N GLY A 165 -24.71 2.49 -0.66
CA GLY A 165 -24.63 2.33 -2.11
C GLY A 165 -25.35 3.45 -2.85
N GLN A 166 -26.54 3.84 -2.39
CA GLN A 166 -27.28 4.97 -2.96
C GLN A 166 -26.51 6.29 -2.79
N GLN A 167 -25.92 6.52 -1.62
CA GLN A 167 -25.09 7.71 -1.38
C GLN A 167 -23.87 7.76 -2.31
N PHE A 168 -23.23 6.62 -2.57
CA PHE A 168 -22.13 6.55 -3.54
C PHE A 168 -22.60 6.83 -4.97
N LEU A 169 -23.77 6.32 -5.37
CA LEU A 169 -24.37 6.62 -6.68
C LEU A 169 -24.64 8.11 -6.87
N ASP A 170 -25.03 8.83 -5.81
CA ASP A 170 -25.20 10.28 -5.86
C ASP A 170 -23.86 11.00 -6.13
N TYR A 171 -22.76 10.52 -5.54
CA TYR A 171 -21.42 11.04 -5.86
C TYR A 171 -21.05 10.77 -7.31
N ALA A 172 -21.27 9.54 -7.79
CA ALA A 172 -20.98 9.14 -9.17
C ALA A 172 -21.76 10.00 -10.18
N ASN A 173 -23.06 10.20 -9.97
CA ASN A 173 -23.91 11.05 -10.81
C ASN A 173 -23.38 12.49 -10.89
N ASN A 174 -22.98 13.05 -9.75
CA ASN A 174 -22.46 14.42 -9.70
C ASN A 174 -21.10 14.54 -10.41
N ILE A 175 -20.24 13.53 -10.31
CA ILE A 175 -18.95 13.50 -11.03
C ILE A 175 -19.19 13.43 -12.54
N THR A 176 -20.10 12.55 -13.00
CA THR A 176 -20.50 12.45 -14.40
C THR A 176 -20.98 13.80 -14.93
N ASN A 177 -21.85 14.49 -14.19
CA ASN A 177 -22.33 15.83 -14.56
C ASN A 177 -21.21 16.88 -14.61
N ALA A 178 -20.27 16.84 -13.66
CA ALA A 178 -19.13 17.76 -13.63
C ALA A 178 -18.21 17.56 -14.85
N ILE A 179 -17.93 16.30 -15.23
CA ILE A 179 -17.13 15.98 -16.41
C ILE A 179 -17.85 16.45 -17.68
N ALA A 180 -19.15 16.19 -17.81
CA ALA A 180 -19.94 16.66 -18.96
C ALA A 180 -19.93 18.20 -19.07
N PHE A 181 -20.02 18.91 -17.94
CA PHE A 181 -19.91 20.36 -17.89
C PHE A 181 -18.53 20.86 -18.31
N MET A 182 -17.45 20.25 -17.79
CA MET A 182 -16.07 20.56 -18.22
C MET A 182 -15.91 20.40 -19.75
N GLY A 183 -16.45 19.32 -20.32
CA GLY A 183 -16.46 19.10 -21.76
C GLY A 183 -17.21 20.19 -22.53
N SER A 184 -18.35 20.63 -22.01
CA SER A 184 -19.15 21.73 -22.59
C SER A 184 -18.42 23.09 -22.52
N CYS A 185 -17.53 23.28 -21.55
CA CYS A 185 -16.63 24.43 -21.48
C CYS A 185 -15.39 24.31 -22.39
N GLY A 186 -15.23 23.22 -23.14
CA GLY A 186 -14.06 22.97 -23.99
C GLY A 186 -12.81 22.55 -23.22
N LEU A 187 -12.93 22.16 -21.95
CA LEU A 187 -11.82 21.61 -21.18
C LEU A 187 -11.58 20.14 -21.56
N PRO A 188 -10.31 19.67 -21.60
CA PRO A 188 -10.01 18.29 -21.92
C PRO A 188 -10.53 17.37 -20.80
N THR A 189 -11.49 16.50 -21.15
CA THR A 189 -12.04 15.49 -20.25
C THR A 189 -11.45 14.10 -20.47
N ASP A 190 -10.64 13.94 -21.52
CA ASP A 190 -10.01 12.67 -21.90
C ASP A 190 -8.53 12.61 -21.49
N SER A 191 -8.08 13.46 -20.55
CA SER A 191 -6.69 13.45 -20.11
C SER A 191 -6.38 12.17 -19.30
N PRO A 192 -5.10 11.73 -19.26
CA PRO A 192 -4.68 10.64 -18.38
C PRO A 192 -5.07 10.90 -16.91
N ASP A 193 -5.09 12.15 -16.46
CA ASP A 193 -5.49 12.54 -15.11
C ASP A 193 -6.97 12.23 -14.79
N VAL A 194 -7.82 12.10 -15.81
CA VAL A 194 -9.24 11.71 -15.66
C VAL A 194 -9.44 10.20 -15.82
N ARG A 195 -8.58 9.54 -16.60
CA ARG A 195 -8.74 8.12 -17.01
C ARG A 195 -7.93 7.12 -16.19
N GLN A 196 -6.85 7.56 -15.56
CA GLN A 196 -5.87 6.67 -14.93
C GLN A 196 -5.74 6.95 -13.44
N ALA A 197 -5.53 5.88 -12.68
CA ALA A 197 -5.11 6.00 -11.29
C ALA A 197 -3.60 6.07 -11.22
N GLU A 198 -3.09 7.11 -10.58
CA GLU A 198 -1.78 6.98 -9.94
C GLU A 198 -1.96 6.29 -8.59
N PHE A 199 -1.25 5.17 -8.40
CA PHE A 199 -1.36 4.29 -7.25
C PHE A 199 0.02 3.84 -6.79
N TYR A 200 0.31 4.04 -5.51
CA TYR A 200 1.59 3.72 -4.91
C TYR A 200 1.46 2.52 -3.98
N VAL A 201 2.58 1.84 -3.71
CA VAL A 201 2.67 0.71 -2.77
C VAL A 201 3.54 1.06 -1.58
N SER A 202 3.24 0.44 -0.44
CA SER A 202 3.88 0.71 0.83
C SER A 202 3.87 -0.51 1.75
N HIS A 203 4.88 -0.59 2.61
CA HIS A 203 4.96 -1.60 3.66
C HIS A 203 5.85 -1.11 4.82
N GLU A 204 5.80 -1.84 5.95
CA GLU A 204 6.70 -1.61 7.08
C GLU A 204 8.09 -2.11 6.72
N ALA A 205 9.12 -1.26 6.83
CA ALA A 205 10.50 -1.73 6.76
C ALA A 205 10.82 -2.46 8.06
N LEU A 206 10.51 -3.75 8.11
CA LEU A 206 10.70 -4.58 9.31
C LEU A 206 11.86 -5.56 9.15
N LEU A 207 11.89 -6.29 8.03
CA LEU A 207 12.94 -7.29 7.75
C LEU A 207 14.10 -6.63 6.99
N LEU A 208 15.03 -6.02 7.73
CA LEU A 208 16.13 -5.24 7.16
C LEU A 208 16.97 -5.96 6.10
N PRO A 209 17.27 -7.28 6.20
CA PRO A 209 17.97 -7.98 5.13
C PRO A 209 17.25 -7.94 3.78
N TYR A 210 15.91 -7.99 3.79
CA TYR A 210 15.10 -7.84 2.59
C TYR A 210 15.17 -6.40 2.04
N GLU A 211 15.04 -5.40 2.91
CA GLU A 211 15.07 -3.99 2.52
C GLU A 211 16.43 -3.56 1.98
N GLU A 212 17.52 -4.02 2.60
CA GLU A 212 18.89 -3.81 2.13
C GLU A 212 19.07 -4.42 0.74
N ALA A 213 18.68 -5.69 0.56
CA ALA A 213 18.76 -6.39 -0.73
C ALA A 213 17.92 -5.73 -1.83
N MET A 214 16.90 -4.96 -1.47
CA MET A 214 16.03 -4.19 -2.39
C MET A 214 16.41 -2.71 -2.51
N THR A 215 17.48 -2.26 -1.86
CA THR A 215 17.93 -0.86 -1.96
C THR A 215 18.81 -0.66 -3.20
N ARG A 216 18.56 0.42 -3.97
CA ARG A 216 19.31 0.73 -5.19
C ARG A 216 19.82 2.16 -5.17
N TYR A 217 21.05 2.35 -5.65
CA TYR A 217 21.59 3.68 -5.94
C TYR A 217 21.10 4.15 -7.31
N ASP A 218 20.52 5.34 -7.36
CA ASP A 218 20.14 5.99 -8.61
C ASP A 218 21.20 7.03 -9.00
N LYS A 219 21.87 6.79 -10.13
CA LYS A 219 22.93 7.66 -10.66
C LYS A 219 22.42 9.05 -11.06
N ASN A 220 21.16 9.16 -11.44
CA ASN A 220 20.59 10.44 -11.89
C ASN A 220 20.34 11.41 -10.72
N THR A 221 20.00 10.87 -9.55
CA THR A 221 19.67 11.66 -8.35
C THR A 221 20.81 11.67 -7.32
N GLY A 222 21.76 10.73 -7.42
CA GLY A 222 22.87 10.59 -6.49
C GLY A 222 22.46 10.04 -5.12
N LYS A 223 21.33 9.32 -5.04
CA LYS A 223 20.71 8.88 -3.77
C LYS A 223 20.40 7.38 -3.78
N TYR A 224 20.25 6.82 -2.58
CA TYR A 224 19.76 5.46 -2.39
C TYR A 224 18.24 5.46 -2.20
N TYR A 225 17.57 4.48 -2.80
CA TYR A 225 16.13 4.27 -2.68
C TYR A 225 15.86 2.83 -2.25
N ALA A 226 15.01 2.62 -1.26
CA ALA A 226 14.41 1.32 -1.01
C ALA A 226 13.43 1.03 -2.14
N THR A 227 13.82 0.19 -3.10
CA THR A 227 12.99 -0.10 -4.29
C THR A 227 12.03 -1.27 -4.08
N SER A 228 11.84 -1.68 -2.82
CA SER A 228 10.82 -2.62 -2.36
C SER A 228 9.43 -1.98 -2.31
N GLY A 229 9.33 -0.66 -2.16
CA GLY A 229 8.06 0.07 -2.11
C GLY A 229 8.24 1.57 -2.32
N HIS A 230 7.17 2.29 -2.63
CA HIS A 230 7.25 3.74 -2.86
C HIS A 230 7.35 4.51 -1.54
N PHE A 231 6.53 4.12 -0.56
CA PHE A 231 6.47 4.70 0.78
C PHE A 231 6.79 3.63 1.82
N ILE A 232 7.70 3.92 2.74
CA ILE A 232 8.21 2.95 3.71
C ILE A 232 8.00 3.52 5.13
N TRP A 233 7.54 2.72 6.10
CA TRP A 233 7.35 3.23 7.46
C TRP A 233 8.09 2.47 8.55
N LEU A 234 8.37 3.18 9.65
CA LEU A 234 8.79 2.63 10.94
C LEU A 234 7.57 2.23 11.77
N GLY A 235 7.55 0.98 12.23
CA GLY A 235 6.57 0.50 13.20
C GLY A 235 6.77 1.12 14.58
N ASP A 236 5.73 1.11 15.40
CA ASP A 236 5.77 1.68 16.76
C ASP A 236 6.77 0.93 17.67
N ARG A 237 7.11 -0.32 17.32
CA ARG A 237 8.06 -1.17 18.05
C ARG A 237 9.49 -1.12 17.50
N THR A 238 9.72 -0.44 16.39
CA THR A 238 11.01 -0.39 15.67
C THR A 238 11.51 1.04 15.43
N ARG A 239 10.92 2.02 16.11
CA ARG A 239 11.26 3.45 15.98
C ARG A 239 12.24 3.97 17.04
N GLN A 240 13.10 3.12 17.59
CA GLN A 240 14.12 3.55 18.54
C GLN A 240 15.10 4.51 17.84
N PRO A 241 15.34 5.74 18.34
CA PRO A 241 16.16 6.74 17.62
C PRO A 241 17.56 6.25 17.23
N ASN A 242 18.18 5.41 18.04
CA ASN A 242 19.50 4.81 17.78
C ASN A 242 19.41 3.37 17.24
N GLY A 243 18.23 2.95 16.77
CA GLY A 243 17.96 1.60 16.28
C GLY A 243 18.28 1.43 14.80
N ALA A 244 18.50 0.18 14.39
CA ALA A 244 18.88 -0.17 13.02
C ALA A 244 17.83 0.27 11.97
N HIS A 245 16.54 0.20 12.29
CA HIS A 245 15.47 0.62 11.37
C HIS A 245 15.47 2.12 11.12
N VAL A 246 15.72 2.94 12.15
CA VAL A 246 15.87 4.39 12.00
C VAL A 246 17.10 4.71 11.15
N GLU A 247 18.22 4.04 11.40
CA GLU A 247 19.44 4.21 10.60
C GLU A 247 19.23 3.84 9.14
N PHE A 248 18.53 2.73 8.86
CA PHE A 248 18.18 2.34 7.49
C PHE A 248 17.30 3.42 6.82
N LEU A 249 16.25 3.88 7.48
CA LEU A 249 15.35 4.90 6.91
C LEU A 249 16.01 6.27 6.75
N ARG A 250 17.01 6.60 7.57
CA ARG A 250 17.84 7.81 7.42
C ARG A 250 18.62 7.82 6.11
N GLY A 251 19.03 6.64 5.62
CA GLY A 251 19.87 6.48 4.44
C GLY A 251 19.13 6.48 3.09
N ILE A 252 17.81 6.28 3.09
CA ILE A 252 17.01 6.20 1.86
C ILE A 252 16.32 7.53 1.53
N ALA A 253 16.10 7.77 0.24
CA ALA A 253 15.43 8.95 -0.27
C ALA A 253 13.91 8.79 -0.41
N ASN A 254 13.34 7.64 -0.06
CA ASN A 254 11.89 7.44 -0.08
C ASN A 254 11.18 8.43 0.86
N PRO A 255 9.94 8.86 0.56
CA PRO A 255 9.09 9.40 1.62
C PRO A 255 8.84 8.31 2.67
N ILE A 256 8.99 8.69 3.94
CA ILE A 256 8.88 7.77 5.06
C ILE A 256 7.71 8.10 5.98
N GLY A 257 7.21 7.09 6.68
CA GLY A 257 6.24 7.22 7.77
C GLY A 257 6.84 6.78 9.11
N ILE A 258 6.30 7.32 10.21
CA ILE A 258 6.61 6.87 11.56
C ILE A 258 5.29 6.65 12.30
N LYS A 259 5.11 5.47 12.89
CA LYS A 259 3.95 5.21 13.76
C LYS A 259 4.19 5.88 15.12
N CYS A 260 3.37 6.89 15.43
CA CYS A 260 3.41 7.60 16.71
C CYS A 260 2.32 7.06 17.64
N GLY A 261 2.62 6.00 18.39
CA GLY A 261 1.72 5.42 19.39
C GLY A 261 1.67 6.21 20.70
N PRO A 262 0.82 5.80 21.66
CA PRO A 262 0.63 6.50 22.95
C PRO A 262 1.88 6.59 23.84
N SER A 263 2.91 5.79 23.57
CA SER A 263 4.18 5.82 24.29
C SER A 263 5.12 6.95 23.85
N LEU A 264 4.78 7.70 22.80
CA LEU A 264 5.57 8.84 22.34
C LEU A 264 5.27 10.07 23.22
N SER A 265 6.28 10.58 23.91
CA SER A 265 6.21 11.86 24.61
C SER A 265 6.16 13.02 23.62
N ARG A 266 5.49 14.12 24.00
CA ARG A 266 5.72 15.42 23.34
C ARG A 266 7.07 15.95 23.82
N ASP A 267 7.86 16.47 22.88
CA ASP A 267 9.13 17.13 23.18
C ASP A 267 8.90 18.45 23.94
#